data_AF-A0A7C6AJ71-F1
#
_entry.id   AF-A0A7C6AJ71-F1
#
_cell.length_a   1.000
_cell.length_b   1.000
_cell.length_c   1.000
_cell.angle_alpha   90.00
_cell.angle_beta   90.00
_cell.angle_gamma   90.00
#
_symmetry.space_group_name_H-M   'P 1'
#
loop_
_entity.id
_entity.type
_entity.pdbx_description
1 polymer ?
#
loop_
_entity_poly.entity_id
_entity_poly.type
_entity_poly.pdbx_seq_one_letter_code
_entity_poly.pdbx_strand_id
1 'polypeptide(L)'
;MRKKIKSLRLNASLIIILFSLFFILSSSLLAQTKIPKANLPVLTTSAGQSNDVNTVNIILEEAGIKYDYCDVPDVDLIKSGVGLADRESAPGFHVEVYTDLSRFPKGTPYKTVIFALGASLKGMGASGLTVDAEEARLKRIVEYCQKNKIMIIAVHVGGTALRGAPGSDNERMIDAVAPFADYIIVTKDSNKDGRFTNIAKARNVPLTEVEYALDLVQVFKQLFQ
;
A
#
# COMPACT_ATOMS: atom_id res chain seq x y z
N MET A 1 52.32 -33.37 28.35
CA MET A 1 51.90 -31.96 28.19
C MET A 1 50.37 -31.85 28.27
N ARG A 2 49.81 -31.39 29.41
CA ARG A 2 48.38 -31.05 29.53
C ARG A 2 48.26 -29.52 29.61
N LYS A 3 47.69 -28.87 28.60
CA LYS A 3 47.38 -27.43 28.62
C LYS A 3 46.23 -27.18 29.60
N LYS A 4 46.49 -26.41 30.67
CA LYS A 4 45.45 -25.92 31.60
C LYS A 4 44.54 -24.94 30.84
N ILE A 5 43.27 -25.29 30.68
CA ILE A 5 42.23 -24.34 30.24
C ILE A 5 41.92 -23.44 31.43
N LYS A 6 42.23 -22.15 31.33
CA LYS A 6 41.80 -21.13 32.31
C LYS A 6 40.29 -20.97 32.16
N SER A 7 39.53 -21.32 33.20
CA SER A 7 38.10 -21.04 33.28
C SER A 7 37.88 -19.53 33.27
N LEU A 8 37.23 -19.01 32.23
CA LEU A 8 36.82 -17.62 32.15
C LEU A 8 35.73 -17.37 33.20
N ARG A 9 36.04 -16.65 34.28
CA ARG A 9 35.04 -16.23 35.26
C ARG A 9 34.28 -15.04 34.68
N LEU A 10 33.08 -15.29 34.17
CA LEU A 10 32.21 -14.24 33.65
C LEU A 10 31.59 -13.50 34.85
N ASN A 11 31.94 -12.24 35.05
CA ASN A 11 31.46 -11.43 36.17
C ASN A 11 29.93 -11.25 36.07
N ALA A 12 29.21 -11.37 37.19
CA ALA A 12 27.75 -11.23 37.22
C ALA A 12 27.26 -9.91 36.61
N SER A 13 27.99 -8.81 36.80
CA SER A 13 27.70 -7.51 36.18
C SER A 13 27.82 -7.53 34.65
N LEU A 14 28.76 -8.31 34.10
CA LEU A 14 28.93 -8.46 32.65
C LEU A 14 27.82 -9.30 32.04
N ILE A 15 27.34 -10.32 32.78
CA ILE A 15 26.17 -11.13 32.39
C ILE A 15 24.91 -10.27 32.37
N ILE A 16 24.71 -9.41 33.38
CA ILE A 16 23.55 -8.51 33.45
C ILE A 16 23.59 -7.48 32.31
N ILE A 17 24.75 -6.91 32.01
CA ILE A 17 24.91 -5.97 30.89
C ILE A 17 24.62 -6.68 29.56
N LEU A 18 25.17 -7.88 29.33
CA LEU A 18 24.89 -8.69 28.13
C LEU A 18 23.40 -9.06 28.01
N PHE A 19 22.75 -9.44 29.12
CA PHE A 19 21.32 -9.74 29.13
C PHE A 19 20.47 -8.50 28.84
N SER A 20 20.82 -7.34 29.42
CA SER A 20 20.11 -6.08 29.17
C SER A 20 20.31 -5.60 27.73
N LEU A 21 21.52 -5.71 27.16
CA LEU A 21 21.77 -5.43 25.74
C LEU A 21 20.97 -6.38 24.84
N PHE A 22 20.91 -7.67 25.19
CA PHE A 22 20.14 -8.66 24.45
C PHE A 22 18.63 -8.38 24.51
N PHE A 23 18.12 -7.94 25.67
CA PHE A 23 16.71 -7.58 25.84
C PHE A 23 16.34 -6.31 25.06
N ILE A 24 17.22 -5.30 25.06
CA ILE A 24 17.05 -4.06 24.28
C ILE A 24 17.07 -4.39 22.78
N LEU A 25 17.99 -5.24 22.31
CA LEU A 25 18.08 -5.65 20.90
C LEU A 25 16.89 -6.54 20.46
N SER A 26 16.32 -7.33 21.37
CA SER A 26 15.16 -8.17 21.09
C SER A 26 13.86 -7.35 21.02
N SER A 27 13.74 -6.28 21.80
CA SER A 27 12.54 -5.42 21.83
C SER A 27 12.36 -4.54 20.58
N SER A 28 13.39 -4.40 19.75
CA SER A 28 13.30 -3.72 18.44
C SER A 28 12.74 -4.60 17.31
N LEU A 29 12.48 -5.88 17.56
CA LEU A 29 11.84 -6.77 16.59
C LEU A 29 10.36 -6.94 16.98
N LEU A 30 9.45 -6.42 16.14
CA LEU A 30 7.98 -6.44 16.29
C LEU A 30 7.36 -5.28 17.09
N ALA A 31 7.70 -4.05 16.73
CA ALA A 31 6.71 -2.97 16.85
C ALA A 31 5.65 -3.22 15.77
N GLN A 32 4.58 -3.94 16.11
CA GLN A 32 3.41 -4.06 15.23
C GLN A 32 2.79 -2.66 15.14
N THR A 33 3.00 -1.98 14.01
CA THR A 33 2.54 -0.60 13.85
C THR A 33 1.03 -0.57 13.96
N LYS A 34 0.49 0.31 14.82
CA LYS A 34 -0.96 0.45 15.01
C LYS A 34 -1.62 0.76 13.67
N ILE A 35 -2.58 -0.07 13.27
CA ILE A 35 -3.35 0.15 12.04
C ILE A 35 -4.11 1.48 12.17
N PRO A 36 -3.92 2.43 11.23
CA PRO A 36 -4.60 3.72 11.28
C PRO A 36 -6.10 3.57 11.05
N LYS A 37 -6.88 4.63 11.28
CA LYS A 37 -8.30 4.68 10.92
C LYS A 37 -8.45 5.46 9.61
N ALA A 38 -9.14 4.86 8.64
CA ALA A 38 -9.49 5.49 7.37
C ALA A 38 -10.97 5.88 7.35
N ASN A 39 -11.36 6.75 6.42
CA ASN A 39 -12.72 7.27 6.33
C ASN A 39 -13.32 6.98 4.96
N LEU A 40 -14.63 6.78 4.92
CA LEU A 40 -15.42 6.72 3.70
C LEU A 40 -15.73 8.15 3.18
N PRO A 41 -15.98 8.35 1.88
CA PRO A 41 -15.98 7.35 0.81
C PRO A 41 -14.58 7.07 0.24
N VAL A 42 -14.42 5.90 -0.38
CA VAL A 42 -13.17 5.35 -0.88
C VAL A 42 -13.17 5.35 -2.41
N LEU A 43 -12.05 5.74 -3.00
CA LEU A 43 -11.72 5.47 -4.39
C LEU A 43 -10.62 4.41 -4.45
N THR A 44 -10.75 3.41 -5.31
CA THR A 44 -9.65 2.51 -5.67
C THR A 44 -9.13 2.83 -7.05
N THR A 45 -7.82 2.64 -7.26
CA THR A 45 -7.16 2.83 -8.55
C THR A 45 -5.97 1.92 -8.71
N SER A 46 -5.67 1.56 -9.95
CA SER A 46 -4.41 0.90 -10.30
C SER A 46 -3.28 1.92 -10.42
N ALA A 47 -2.07 1.51 -10.05
CA ALA A 47 -0.83 2.20 -10.34
C ALA A 47 0.06 1.28 -11.21
N GLY A 48 -0.09 1.40 -12.52
CA GLY A 48 0.58 0.55 -13.51
C GLY A 48 -0.31 -0.49 -14.22
N GLN A 49 -1.64 -0.37 -14.15
CA GLN A 49 -2.59 -1.24 -14.86
C GLN A 49 -2.42 -2.74 -14.60
N SER A 50 -2.00 -3.10 -13.38
CA SER A 50 -1.98 -4.50 -12.96
C SER A 50 -3.35 -4.97 -12.47
N ASN A 51 -3.55 -6.29 -12.52
CA ASN A 51 -4.74 -6.95 -11.97
C ASN A 51 -4.76 -6.95 -10.43
N ASP A 52 -3.73 -6.44 -9.76
CA ASP A 52 -3.71 -6.33 -8.30
C ASP A 52 -4.88 -5.48 -7.79
N VAL A 53 -5.33 -4.49 -8.57
CA VAL A 53 -6.50 -3.67 -8.22
C VAL A 53 -7.78 -4.49 -8.12
N ASN A 54 -7.96 -5.50 -8.98
CA ASN A 54 -9.12 -6.39 -8.93
C ASN A 54 -9.08 -7.24 -7.66
N THR A 55 -7.89 -7.72 -7.29
CA THR A 55 -7.69 -8.43 -6.02
C THR A 55 -8.03 -7.54 -4.83
N VAL A 56 -7.56 -6.29 -4.81
CA VAL A 56 -7.86 -5.31 -3.76
C VAL A 56 -9.36 -5.01 -3.68
N ASN A 57 -10.02 -4.83 -4.82
CA ASN A 57 -11.45 -4.60 -4.95
C ASN A 57 -12.27 -5.76 -4.37
N ILE A 58 -11.94 -7.02 -4.73
CA ILE A 58 -12.58 -8.22 -4.15
C ILE A 58 -12.39 -8.25 -2.62
N ILE A 59 -11.19 -7.94 -2.12
CA ILE A 59 -10.92 -7.93 -0.68
C ILE A 59 -11.74 -6.85 0.04
N LEU A 60 -11.97 -5.68 -0.58
CA LEU A 60 -12.85 -4.64 -0.03
C LEU A 60 -14.30 -5.11 0.05
N GLU A 61 -14.78 -5.83 -0.97
CA GLU A 61 -16.12 -6.41 -0.99
C GLU A 61 -16.30 -7.43 0.13
N GLU A 62 -15.35 -8.35 0.29
CA GLU A 62 -15.31 -9.33 1.39
C GLU A 62 -15.20 -8.66 2.78
N ALA A 63 -14.57 -7.49 2.84
CA ALA A 63 -14.51 -6.66 4.05
C ALA A 63 -15.82 -5.88 4.31
N GLY A 64 -16.76 -5.87 3.36
CA GLY A 64 -18.00 -5.09 3.44
C GLY A 64 -17.78 -3.58 3.24
N ILE A 65 -16.67 -3.18 2.62
CA ILE A 65 -16.31 -1.78 2.39
C ILE A 65 -16.71 -1.41 0.96
N LYS A 66 -17.59 -0.42 0.83
CA LYS A 66 -18.00 0.13 -0.47
C LYS A 66 -16.99 1.17 -0.97
N TYR A 67 -16.80 1.21 -2.28
CA TYR A 67 -15.83 2.06 -2.96
C TYR A 67 -16.33 2.43 -4.35
N ASP A 68 -15.77 3.48 -4.93
CA ASP A 68 -15.80 3.66 -6.38
C ASP A 68 -14.45 3.21 -6.93
N TYR A 69 -14.43 2.75 -8.17
CA TYR A 69 -13.24 2.26 -8.85
C TYR A 69 -13.05 2.99 -10.17
N CYS A 70 -11.82 3.46 -10.41
CA CYS A 70 -11.37 3.85 -11.73
C CYS A 70 -9.96 3.30 -11.95
N ASP A 71 -9.70 2.68 -13.11
CA ASP A 71 -8.38 2.14 -13.43
C ASP A 71 -7.33 3.24 -13.66
N VAL A 72 -7.72 4.33 -14.31
CA VAL A 72 -6.85 5.45 -14.72
C VAL A 72 -7.45 6.84 -14.43
N PRO A 73 -7.89 7.16 -13.20
CA PRO A 73 -8.47 8.46 -12.89
C PRO A 73 -7.46 9.58 -13.13
N ASP A 74 -7.93 10.70 -13.63
CA ASP A 74 -7.22 11.97 -13.54
C ASP A 74 -7.64 12.74 -12.27
N VAL A 75 -6.97 13.86 -12.01
CA VAL A 75 -7.24 14.68 -10.83
C VAL A 75 -8.65 15.28 -10.86
N ASP A 76 -9.20 15.60 -12.03
CA ASP A 76 -10.51 16.23 -12.14
C ASP A 76 -11.64 15.23 -11.87
N LEU A 77 -11.46 13.97 -12.27
CA LEU A 77 -12.35 12.88 -11.89
C LEU A 77 -12.35 12.66 -10.38
N ILE A 78 -11.19 12.69 -9.72
CA ILE A 78 -11.12 12.56 -8.25
C ILE A 78 -11.78 13.76 -7.56
N LYS A 79 -11.59 14.99 -8.09
CA LYS A 79 -12.28 16.19 -7.60
C LYS A 79 -13.80 16.10 -7.75
N SER A 80 -14.28 15.41 -8.79
CA SER A 80 -15.72 15.22 -8.98
C SER A 80 -16.36 14.39 -7.87
N GLY A 81 -15.57 13.67 -7.09
CA GLY A 81 -16.04 12.91 -5.93
C GLY A 81 -16.84 11.66 -6.32
N VAL A 82 -17.62 11.17 -5.36
CA VAL A 82 -18.45 9.97 -5.50
C VAL A 82 -19.30 10.01 -6.76
N GLY A 83 -19.40 8.87 -7.43
CA GLY A 83 -20.15 8.71 -8.68
C GLY A 83 -19.33 9.03 -9.94
N LEU A 84 -18.06 9.42 -9.80
CA LEU A 84 -17.10 9.52 -10.92
C LEU A 84 -17.63 10.37 -12.09
N ALA A 85 -18.28 11.49 -11.78
CA ALA A 85 -18.92 12.40 -12.75
C ALA A 85 -19.83 11.69 -13.79
N ASP A 86 -20.47 10.57 -13.41
CA ASP A 86 -21.30 9.75 -14.30
C ASP A 86 -20.59 9.28 -15.58
N ARG A 87 -19.26 9.10 -15.48
CA ARG A 87 -18.47 8.54 -16.56
C ARG A 87 -18.86 7.08 -16.79
N GLU A 88 -18.77 6.66 -18.05
CA GLU A 88 -18.99 5.28 -18.47
C GLU A 88 -17.67 4.66 -18.95
N SER A 89 -17.53 3.34 -18.76
CA SER A 89 -16.36 2.61 -19.24
C SER A 89 -16.27 2.64 -20.77
N ALA A 90 -15.03 2.72 -21.26
CA ALA A 90 -14.67 2.73 -22.67
C ALA A 90 -13.35 1.96 -22.86
N PRO A 91 -12.94 1.62 -24.10
CA PRO A 91 -11.63 1.00 -24.33
C PRO A 91 -10.49 1.84 -23.73
N GLY A 92 -9.72 1.24 -22.80
CA GLY A 92 -8.62 1.90 -22.10
C GLY A 92 -9.01 2.80 -20.93
N PHE A 93 -10.29 2.79 -20.51
CA PHE A 93 -10.79 3.54 -19.37
C PHE A 93 -11.94 2.79 -18.71
N HIS A 94 -11.83 2.45 -17.44
CA HIS A 94 -12.82 1.66 -16.75
C HIS A 94 -13.24 2.30 -15.44
N VAL A 95 -14.55 2.33 -15.18
CA VAL A 95 -15.15 2.92 -13.99
C VAL A 95 -16.30 2.08 -13.46
N GLU A 96 -16.38 1.98 -12.14
CA GLU A 96 -17.45 1.31 -11.41
C GLU A 96 -17.81 2.11 -10.16
N VAL A 97 -19.10 2.22 -9.85
CA VAL A 97 -19.60 2.95 -8.69
C VAL A 97 -20.28 1.96 -7.75
N TYR A 98 -19.62 1.63 -6.63
CA TYR A 98 -20.20 0.78 -5.58
C TYR A 98 -20.48 1.53 -4.29
N THR A 99 -20.10 2.80 -4.18
CA THR A 99 -20.42 3.63 -3.02
C THR A 99 -21.93 3.70 -2.81
N ASP A 100 -22.36 3.62 -1.54
CA ASP A 100 -23.76 3.82 -1.18
C ASP A 100 -24.17 5.28 -1.40
N LEU A 101 -24.83 5.54 -2.53
CA LEU A 101 -25.26 6.88 -2.94
C LEU A 101 -26.36 7.47 -2.04
N SER A 102 -27.06 6.65 -1.25
CA SER A 102 -28.02 7.15 -0.28
C SER A 102 -27.33 7.81 0.93
N ARG A 103 -26.13 7.32 1.26
CA ARG A 103 -25.29 7.83 2.35
C ARG A 103 -24.29 8.88 1.88
N PHE A 104 -23.73 8.70 0.68
CA PHE A 104 -22.77 9.61 0.06
C PHE A 104 -23.26 10.00 -1.33
N PRO A 105 -24.04 11.09 -1.45
CA PRO A 105 -24.54 11.54 -2.75
C PRO A 105 -23.40 11.82 -3.74
N LYS A 106 -23.71 11.75 -5.04
CA LYS A 106 -22.77 12.11 -6.11
C LYS A 106 -22.15 13.49 -5.85
N GLY A 107 -20.85 13.64 -6.09
CA GLY A 107 -20.12 14.86 -5.75
C GLY A 107 -19.46 14.86 -4.37
N THR A 108 -19.79 13.89 -3.50
CA THR A 108 -19.17 13.81 -2.16
C THR A 108 -17.65 13.60 -2.30
N PRO A 109 -16.79 14.44 -1.69
CA PRO A 109 -15.35 14.26 -1.79
C PRO A 109 -14.88 12.96 -1.13
N TYR A 110 -14.05 12.20 -1.84
CA TYR A 110 -13.37 11.03 -1.30
C TYR A 110 -12.51 11.40 -0.09
N LYS A 111 -12.47 10.52 0.90
CA LYS A 111 -11.63 10.67 2.10
C LYS A 111 -10.42 9.75 2.08
N THR A 112 -10.46 8.70 1.26
CA THR A 112 -9.36 7.75 1.10
C THR A 112 -9.24 7.34 -0.36
N VAL A 113 -8.00 7.26 -0.87
CA VAL A 113 -7.66 6.64 -2.14
C VAL A 113 -6.75 5.44 -1.86
N ILE A 114 -7.14 4.28 -2.37
CA ILE A 114 -6.35 3.04 -2.29
C ILE A 114 -5.71 2.81 -3.66
N PHE A 115 -4.38 2.80 -3.67
CA PHE A 115 -3.60 2.47 -4.86
C PHE A 115 -3.16 1.01 -4.78
N ALA A 116 -3.62 0.21 -5.72
CA ALA A 116 -3.02 -1.10 -5.97
C ALA A 116 -1.75 -0.90 -6.80
N LEU A 117 -0.61 -1.02 -6.14
CA LEU A 117 0.71 -0.88 -6.74
C LEU A 117 1.07 -2.14 -7.50
N GLY A 118 1.67 -1.98 -8.66
CA GLY A 118 2.16 -3.07 -9.50
C GLY A 118 1.92 -2.72 -10.96
N ALA A 119 2.97 -2.85 -11.78
CA ALA A 119 2.85 -2.55 -13.20
C ALA A 119 2.71 -3.81 -14.05
N SER A 120 1.79 -3.76 -15.01
CA SER A 120 1.67 -4.75 -16.08
C SER A 120 1.98 -4.05 -17.39
N LEU A 121 3.20 -4.22 -17.92
CA LEU A 121 3.58 -3.61 -19.20
C LEU A 121 2.63 -3.99 -20.34
N LYS A 122 2.08 -5.21 -20.31
CA LYS A 122 1.04 -5.66 -21.23
C LYS A 122 -0.28 -4.90 -21.02
N GLY A 123 -0.72 -4.74 -19.77
CA GLY A 123 -1.93 -3.98 -19.42
C GLY A 123 -1.82 -2.52 -19.82
N MET A 124 -0.68 -1.89 -19.51
CA MET A 124 -0.36 -0.53 -19.90
C MET A 124 -0.38 -0.37 -21.43
N GLY A 125 0.27 -1.28 -22.16
CA GLY A 125 0.24 -1.29 -23.62
C GLY A 125 -1.17 -1.40 -24.21
N ALA A 126 -2.04 -2.22 -23.60
CA ALA A 126 -3.44 -2.36 -24.03
C ALA A 126 -4.30 -1.11 -23.73
N SER A 127 -4.00 -0.41 -22.63
CA SER A 127 -4.65 0.86 -22.27
C SER A 127 -4.11 2.07 -23.05
N GLY A 128 -2.98 1.93 -23.76
CA GLY A 128 -2.27 3.04 -24.39
C GLY A 128 -1.43 3.89 -23.42
N LEU A 129 -1.28 3.48 -22.16
CA LEU A 129 -0.45 4.16 -21.17
C LEU A 129 1.03 3.85 -21.38
N THR A 130 1.85 4.90 -21.34
CA THR A 130 3.30 4.79 -21.19
C THR A 130 3.69 4.87 -19.71
N VAL A 131 4.86 4.36 -19.37
CA VAL A 131 5.40 4.42 -18.00
C VAL A 131 5.54 5.87 -17.53
N ASP A 132 6.03 6.76 -18.40
CA ASP A 132 6.22 8.17 -18.08
C ASP A 132 4.89 8.90 -17.86
N ALA A 133 3.88 8.62 -18.70
CA ALA A 133 2.56 9.21 -18.57
C ALA A 133 1.86 8.74 -17.29
N GLU A 134 1.99 7.46 -16.97
CA GLU A 134 1.43 6.86 -15.75
C GLU A 134 2.12 7.40 -14.50
N GLU A 135 3.45 7.45 -14.48
CA GLU A 135 4.20 8.04 -13.36
C GLU A 135 3.79 9.50 -13.12
N ALA A 136 3.66 10.29 -14.19
CA ALA A 136 3.21 11.66 -14.10
C ALA A 136 1.76 11.77 -13.59
N ARG A 137 0.86 10.85 -14.00
CA ARG A 137 -0.52 10.79 -13.51
C ARG A 137 -0.55 10.50 -12.02
N LEU A 138 0.17 9.48 -11.57
CA LEU A 138 0.25 9.08 -10.15
C LEU A 138 0.77 10.23 -9.29
N LYS A 139 1.85 10.90 -9.70
CA LYS A 139 2.39 12.07 -8.97
C LYS A 139 1.35 13.20 -8.82
N ARG A 140 0.63 13.54 -9.90
CA ARG A 140 -0.43 14.57 -9.84
C ARG A 140 -1.55 14.19 -8.87
N ILE A 141 -1.93 12.92 -8.82
CA ILE A 141 -2.95 12.44 -7.89
C ILE A 141 -2.44 12.49 -6.45
N VAL A 142 -1.22 12.01 -6.20
CA VAL A 142 -0.59 12.03 -4.88
C VAL A 142 -0.52 13.46 -4.35
N GLU A 143 -0.05 14.42 -5.17
CA GLU A 143 -0.01 15.84 -4.83
C GLU A 143 -1.40 16.38 -4.49
N TYR A 144 -2.41 16.02 -5.28
CA TYR A 144 -3.80 16.40 -5.01
C TYR A 144 -4.30 15.82 -3.68
N CYS A 145 -4.07 14.54 -3.43
CA CYS A 145 -4.48 13.87 -2.19
C CYS A 145 -3.83 14.51 -0.97
N GLN A 146 -2.51 14.77 -1.02
CA GLN A 146 -1.79 15.44 0.06
C GLN A 146 -2.32 16.85 0.33
N LYS A 147 -2.52 17.66 -0.74
CA LYS A 147 -3.04 19.02 -0.62
C LYS A 147 -4.44 19.05 0.02
N ASN A 148 -5.26 18.06 -0.27
CA ASN A 148 -6.65 17.99 0.18
C ASN A 148 -6.87 17.08 1.39
N LYS A 149 -5.79 16.57 2.01
CA LYS A 149 -5.83 15.68 3.17
C LYS A 149 -6.69 14.42 2.92
N ILE A 150 -6.60 13.89 1.71
CA ILE A 150 -7.20 12.60 1.34
C ILE A 150 -6.17 11.53 1.68
N MET A 151 -6.57 10.55 2.49
CA MET A 151 -5.66 9.50 2.93
C MET A 151 -5.23 8.62 1.76
N ILE A 152 -3.92 8.40 1.62
CA ILE A 152 -3.33 7.54 0.59
C ILE A 152 -2.97 6.20 1.22
N ILE A 153 -3.52 5.12 0.69
CA ILE A 153 -3.16 3.76 1.10
C ILE A 153 -2.49 3.06 -0.08
N ALA A 154 -1.25 2.65 0.10
CA ALA A 154 -0.49 1.87 -0.87
C ALA A 154 -0.66 0.38 -0.57
N VAL A 155 -1.17 -0.39 -1.53
CA VAL A 155 -1.37 -1.83 -1.41
C VAL A 155 -0.58 -2.55 -2.49
N HIS A 156 0.24 -3.54 -2.12
CA HIS A 156 0.87 -4.44 -3.08
C HIS A 156 0.70 -5.90 -2.66
N VAL A 157 -0.04 -6.66 -3.46
CA VAL A 157 -0.35 -8.07 -3.18
C VAL A 157 0.22 -9.03 -4.22
N GLY A 158 0.69 -8.51 -5.35
CA GLY A 158 1.16 -9.26 -6.50
C GLY A 158 2.52 -9.97 -6.35
N GLY A 159 3.21 -9.75 -5.22
CA GLY A 159 4.46 -10.44 -4.94
C GLY A 159 5.65 -9.91 -5.74
N THR A 160 6.81 -10.54 -5.58
CA THR A 160 8.04 -10.08 -6.28
C THR A 160 7.90 -10.13 -7.80
N ALA A 161 7.09 -11.05 -8.32
CA ALA A 161 6.84 -11.20 -9.75
C ALA A 161 6.17 -9.95 -10.36
N LEU A 162 5.20 -9.36 -9.67
CA LEU A 162 4.50 -8.17 -10.14
C LEU A 162 5.20 -6.85 -9.73
N ARG A 163 6.08 -6.90 -8.73
CA ARG A 163 7.02 -5.81 -8.43
C ARG A 163 8.13 -5.65 -9.46
N GLY A 164 8.54 -6.75 -10.11
CA GLY A 164 9.62 -6.74 -11.09
C GLY A 164 11.02 -6.64 -10.47
N ALA A 165 12.03 -6.48 -11.31
CA ALA A 165 13.42 -6.35 -10.85
C ALA A 165 13.65 -4.96 -10.20
N PRO A 166 14.59 -4.84 -9.24
CA PRO A 166 14.97 -3.55 -8.67
C PRO A 166 15.33 -2.54 -9.77
N GLY A 167 14.73 -1.34 -9.71
CA GLY A 167 14.94 -0.27 -10.69
C GLY A 167 14.20 -0.44 -12.02
N SER A 168 13.34 -1.45 -12.16
CA SER A 168 12.50 -1.63 -13.35
C SER A 168 11.35 -0.62 -13.41
N ASP A 169 10.67 -0.56 -14.55
CA ASP A 169 9.48 0.29 -14.73
C ASP A 169 8.35 -0.03 -13.74
N ASN A 170 8.28 -1.27 -13.25
CA ASN A 170 7.33 -1.66 -12.21
C ASN A 170 7.62 -0.98 -10.87
N GLU A 171 8.90 -0.86 -10.50
CA GLU A 171 9.33 -0.15 -9.29
C GLU A 171 9.05 1.36 -9.39
N ARG A 172 9.03 1.93 -10.61
CA ARG A 172 8.67 3.36 -10.79
C ARG A 172 7.25 3.67 -10.32
N MET A 173 6.30 2.74 -10.48
CA MET A 173 4.94 2.93 -9.97
C MET A 173 4.90 2.92 -8.44
N ILE A 174 5.75 2.10 -7.82
CA ILE A 174 5.92 2.05 -6.36
C ILE A 174 6.54 3.36 -5.88
N ASP A 175 7.61 3.82 -6.53
CA ASP A 175 8.30 5.08 -6.20
C ASP A 175 7.40 6.32 -6.35
N ALA A 176 6.46 6.28 -7.29
CA ALA A 176 5.51 7.37 -7.50
C ALA A 176 4.51 7.53 -6.35
N VAL A 177 4.19 6.45 -5.61
CA VAL A 177 3.08 6.44 -4.63
C VAL A 177 3.53 6.09 -3.21
N ALA A 178 4.21 4.96 -3.02
CA ALA A 178 4.49 4.40 -1.69
C ALA A 178 5.27 5.36 -0.75
N PRO A 179 6.24 6.16 -1.23
CA PRO A 179 6.91 7.16 -0.38
C PRO A 179 6.02 8.30 0.14
N PHE A 180 4.79 8.40 -0.34
CA PHE A 180 3.83 9.43 0.01
C PHE A 180 2.56 8.88 0.64
N ALA A 181 2.47 7.55 0.82
CA ALA A 181 1.33 6.89 1.40
C ALA A 181 1.26 7.11 2.92
N ASP A 182 0.05 7.29 3.45
CA ASP A 182 -0.20 7.37 4.90
C ASP A 182 -0.19 5.98 5.55
N TYR A 183 -0.37 4.93 4.74
CA TYR A 183 -0.35 3.55 5.19
C TYR A 183 0.05 2.61 4.04
N ILE A 184 0.91 1.64 4.35
CA ILE A 184 1.36 0.63 3.38
C ILE A 184 0.89 -0.75 3.84
N ILE A 185 0.27 -1.51 2.93
CA ILE A 185 -0.15 -2.89 3.18
C ILE A 185 0.44 -3.77 2.09
N VAL A 186 1.19 -4.80 2.46
CA VAL A 186 1.82 -5.70 1.48
C VAL A 186 1.73 -7.15 1.90
N THR A 187 1.79 -8.05 0.93
CA THR A 187 2.12 -9.46 1.24
C THR A 187 3.60 -9.58 1.60
N LYS A 188 3.97 -10.53 2.45
CA LYS A 188 5.38 -10.82 2.76
C LYS A 188 6.19 -11.13 1.50
N ASP A 189 5.57 -11.79 0.52
CA ASP A 189 6.20 -12.04 -0.77
C ASP A 189 6.59 -10.74 -1.48
N SER A 190 5.70 -9.76 -1.50
CA SER A 190 5.93 -8.43 -2.09
C SER A 190 7.12 -7.70 -1.45
N ASN A 191 7.37 -7.95 -0.15
CA ASN A 191 8.38 -7.28 0.65
C ASN A 191 9.58 -8.18 1.03
N LYS A 192 9.84 -9.25 0.29
CA LYS A 192 10.92 -10.22 0.57
C LYS A 192 12.31 -9.61 0.80
N ASP A 193 12.64 -8.51 0.12
CA ASP A 193 13.91 -7.78 0.23
C ASP A 193 13.83 -6.58 1.20
N GLY A 194 12.72 -6.42 1.90
CA GLY A 194 12.47 -5.29 2.80
C GLY A 194 12.24 -3.95 2.08
N ARG A 195 11.96 -3.94 0.77
CA ARG A 195 11.72 -2.71 -0.01
C ARG A 195 10.69 -1.79 0.63
N PHE A 196 9.50 -2.30 0.94
CA PHE A 196 8.42 -1.52 1.56
C PHE A 196 8.74 -1.21 3.01
N THR A 197 9.46 -2.09 3.73
CA THR A 197 9.98 -1.79 5.07
C THR A 197 10.90 -0.57 5.06
N ASN A 198 11.77 -0.46 4.05
CA ASN A 198 12.69 0.68 3.91
C ASN A 198 11.94 1.97 3.56
N ILE A 199 10.96 1.90 2.65
CA ILE A 199 10.09 3.05 2.34
C ILE A 199 9.35 3.51 3.59
N ALA A 200 8.72 2.57 4.31
CA ALA A 200 7.93 2.85 5.50
C ALA A 200 8.76 3.52 6.60
N LYS A 201 9.96 2.99 6.88
CA LYS A 201 10.90 3.56 7.85
C LYS A 201 11.39 4.94 7.45
N ALA A 202 11.74 5.15 6.18
CA ALA A 202 12.24 6.43 5.69
C ALA A 202 11.21 7.56 5.82
N ARG A 203 9.92 7.22 5.83
CA ARG A 203 8.80 8.17 5.92
C ARG A 203 8.06 8.13 7.26
N ASN A 204 8.45 7.22 8.16
CA ASN A 204 7.77 6.97 9.42
C ASN A 204 6.27 6.69 9.24
N VAL A 205 5.92 5.86 8.26
CA VAL A 205 4.54 5.47 7.94
C VAL A 205 4.28 4.03 8.42
N PRO A 206 3.08 3.71 8.92
CA PRO A 206 2.75 2.35 9.32
C PRO A 206 2.82 1.39 8.12
N LEU A 207 3.30 0.17 8.39
CA LEU A 207 3.40 -0.91 7.42
C LEU A 207 2.77 -2.16 8.04
N THR A 208 1.86 -2.78 7.30
CA THR A 208 1.32 -4.10 7.62
C THR A 208 1.75 -5.09 6.56
N GLU A 209 2.41 -6.15 7.02
CA GLU A 209 2.76 -7.29 6.19
C GLU A 209 1.82 -8.46 6.52
N VAL A 210 1.20 -9.03 5.49
CA VAL A 210 0.35 -10.22 5.62
C VAL A 210 0.97 -11.42 4.93
N GLU A 211 0.52 -12.63 5.27
CA GLU A 211 0.99 -13.83 4.57
C GLU A 211 0.36 -13.94 3.18
N TYR A 212 -0.97 -13.79 3.11
CA TYR A 212 -1.75 -13.95 1.88
C TYR A 212 -2.67 -12.75 1.62
N ALA A 213 -3.01 -12.51 0.36
CA ALA A 213 -3.87 -11.38 -0.03
C ALA A 213 -5.22 -11.37 0.72
N LEU A 214 -5.82 -12.54 0.99
CA LEU A 214 -7.08 -12.63 1.73
C LEU A 214 -7.00 -12.15 3.19
N ASP A 215 -5.81 -12.14 3.80
CA ASP A 215 -5.63 -11.63 5.16
C ASP A 215 -5.89 -10.12 5.23
N LEU A 216 -5.81 -9.39 4.10
CA LEU A 216 -6.16 -7.96 4.03
C LEU A 216 -7.63 -7.71 4.37
N VAL A 217 -8.52 -8.70 4.27
CA VAL A 217 -9.93 -8.53 4.65
C VAL A 217 -10.04 -8.06 6.10
N GLN A 218 -9.27 -8.66 7.01
CA GLN A 218 -9.27 -8.26 8.41
C GLN A 218 -8.58 -6.91 8.62
N VAL A 219 -7.55 -6.60 7.83
CA VAL A 219 -6.88 -5.30 7.87
C VAL A 219 -7.84 -4.18 7.47
N PHE A 220 -8.58 -4.34 6.36
CA PHE A 220 -9.56 -3.35 5.93
C PHE A 220 -10.74 -3.21 6.89
N LYS A 221 -11.20 -4.31 7.52
CA LYS A 221 -12.20 -4.21 8.59
C LYS A 221 -11.70 -3.33 9.73
N GLN A 222 -10.51 -3.58 10.26
CA GLN A 222 -9.93 -2.77 11.35
C GLN A 222 -9.70 -1.31 10.95
N LEU A 223 -9.34 -1.08 9.69
CA LEU A 223 -9.05 0.23 9.13
C LEU A 223 -10.32 1.10 9.04
N PHE A 224 -11.46 0.54 8.64
CA PHE A 224 -12.70 1.29 8.37
C PHE A 224 -13.83 1.09 9.39
N GLN A 225 -13.72 0.11 10.30
CA GLN A 225 -14.69 -0.20 11.37
C GLN A 225 -13.99 -0.11 12.72
#